data_AF-A0A6C0QZC3-F1
#
_entry.id   AF-A0A6C0QZC3-F1
#
_cell.length_a   1.000
_cell.length_b   1.000
_cell.length_c   1.000
_cell.angle_alpha   90.00
_cell.angle_beta   90.00
_cell.angle_gamma   90.00
#
_symmetry.space_group_name_H-M   'P 1'
#
loop_
_entity.id
_entity.type
_entity.pdbx_description
1 polymer ?
#
loop_
_entity_poly.entity_id
_entity_poly.type
_entity_poly.pdbx_seq_one_letter_code
_entity_poly.pdbx_strand_id
1 'polypeptide(L)' 'MHRIEMQQARKSLGKSQRVMSIELELSESYIRQIEYGVKEPGGKTMLKISKYLGVPAEILFKDLLS' A
#
# COMPACT_ATOMS: atom_id res chain seq x y z
N MET A 1 -10.40 -6.30 -7.17
CA MET A 1 -10.42 -4.82 -7.08
C MET A 1 -8.99 -4.34 -6.94
N HIS A 2 -8.50 -3.44 -7.80
CA HIS A 2 -7.12 -2.95 -7.68
C HIS A 2 -7.09 -1.63 -6.92
N ARG A 3 -6.15 -1.48 -5.96
CA ARG A 3 -5.89 -0.21 -5.27
C ARG A 3 -4.91 0.61 -6.09
N ILE A 4 -5.44 1.27 -7.12
CA ILE A 4 -4.67 1.97 -8.15
C ILE A 4 -3.92 3.15 -7.52
N GLU A 5 -4.55 3.83 -6.57
CA GLU A 5 -4.00 4.98 -5.85
C GLU A 5 -2.72 4.59 -5.10
N MET A 6 -2.72 3.45 -4.42
CA MET A 6 -1.52 2.89 -3.76
C MET A 6 -0.42 2.56 -4.77
N GLN A 7 -0.76 1.92 -5.88
CA GLN A 7 0.20 1.58 -6.92
C GLN A 7 0.84 2.84 -7.54
N GLN A 8 0.03 3.86 -7.81
CA GLN A 8 0.48 5.12 -8.39
C GLN A 8 1.39 5.87 -7.42
N ALA A 9 1.01 5.99 -6.16
CA ALA A 9 1.84 6.63 -5.13
C ALA A 9 3.19 5.92 -4.96
N ARG A 10 3.23 4.59 -4.97
CA ARG A 10 4.50 3.85 -4.93
C ARG A 10 5.35 4.13 -6.17
N LYS A 11 4.73 4.11 -7.36
CA LYS A 11 5.43 4.37 -8.63
C LYS A 11 5.94 5.80 -8.74
N SER A 12 5.23 6.80 -8.21
CA SER A 12 5.69 8.20 -8.20
C SER A 12 6.92 8.41 -7.31
N LEU A 13 7.14 7.54 -6.31
CA LEU A 13 8.37 7.50 -5.53
C LEU A 13 9.52 6.72 -6.22
N GLY A 14 9.30 6.17 -7.42
CA GLY A 14 10.28 5.34 -8.13
C GLY A 14 10.54 3.98 -7.47
N LYS A 15 9.64 3.52 -6.60
CA LYS A 15 9.85 2.30 -5.79
C LYS A 15 9.20 1.09 -6.44
N SER A 16 9.89 -0.05 -6.43
CA SER A 16 9.27 -1.35 -6.74
C SER A 16 8.53 -1.91 -5.53
N GLN A 17 7.68 -2.93 -5.74
CA GLN A 17 7.01 -3.64 -4.62
C GLN A 17 8.04 -4.23 -3.65
N ARG A 18 9.13 -4.80 -4.18
CA ARG A 18 10.26 -5.33 -3.40
C ARG A 18 10.94 -4.28 -2.54
N VAL A 19 11.24 -3.11 -3.11
CA VAL A 19 11.92 -2.04 -2.35
C VAL A 19 11.02 -1.55 -1.21
N MET A 20 9.75 -1.26 -1.51
CA MET A 20 8.78 -0.85 -0.49
C MET A 20 8.59 -1.93 0.59
N SER A 21 8.57 -3.21 0.20
CA SER A 21 8.40 -4.29 1.18
C SER A 21 9.59 -4.37 2.14
N ILE A 22 10.81 -4.19 1.65
CA ILE A 22 12.02 -4.13 2.50
C ILE A 22 11.96 -2.92 3.44
N GLU A 23 11.69 -1.74 2.92
CA GLU A 23 11.65 -0.48 3.70
C GLU A 23 10.51 -0.47 4.73
N LEU A 24 9.44 -1.23 4.50
CA LEU A 24 8.33 -1.40 5.45
C LEU A 24 8.41 -2.68 6.27
N GLU A 25 9.45 -3.50 6.15
CA GLU A 25 9.58 -4.79 6.84
C GLU A 25 8.35 -5.70 6.64
N LEU A 26 7.84 -5.72 5.40
CA LEU A 26 6.73 -6.57 4.95
C LEU A 26 7.23 -7.52 3.86
N SER A 27 6.46 -8.57 3.56
CA SER A 27 6.77 -9.41 2.41
C SER A 27 6.32 -8.75 1.10
N GLU A 28 7.10 -8.93 0.03
CA GLU A 28 6.76 -8.44 -1.30
C GLU A 28 5.41 -8.99 -1.78
N SER A 29 5.14 -10.28 -1.51
CA SER A 29 3.85 -10.92 -1.82
C SER A 29 2.69 -10.26 -1.08
N TYR A 30 2.89 -9.82 0.16
CA TYR A 30 1.85 -9.13 0.93
C TYR A 30 1.57 -7.74 0.36
N ILE A 31 2.60 -6.94 0.05
CA ILE A 31 2.42 -5.65 -0.66
C ILE A 31 1.65 -5.84 -1.96
N ARG A 32 2.06 -6.84 -2.75
CA ARG A 32 1.39 -7.19 -4.00
C ARG A 32 -0.10 -7.52 -3.76
N GLN A 33 -0.41 -8.42 -2.84
CA GLN A 33 -1.79 -8.80 -2.52
C GLN A 33 -2.65 -7.61 -2.04
N ILE A 34 -2.06 -6.66 -1.32
CA ILE A 34 -2.74 -5.42 -0.94
C ILE A 34 -3.03 -4.57 -2.20
N GLU A 35 -2.05 -4.36 -3.08
CA GLU A 35 -2.25 -3.55 -4.30
C GLU A 35 -3.31 -4.15 -5.25
N TYR A 36 -3.44 -5.48 -5.26
CA TYR A 36 -4.45 -6.22 -6.04
C TYR A 36 -5.79 -6.41 -5.30
N GLY A 37 -5.94 -5.86 -4.09
CA GLY A 37 -7.15 -6.00 -3.27
C GLY A 37 -7.48 -7.43 -2.85
N VAL A 38 -6.50 -8.35 -2.91
CA VAL A 38 -6.62 -9.74 -2.45
C VAL A 38 -6.52 -9.82 -0.94
N LYS A 39 -5.72 -8.93 -0.33
CA LYS A 39 -5.60 -8.80 1.11
C LYS A 39 -6.01 -7.42 1.58
N GLU A 40 -6.71 -7.41 2.71
CA GLU A 40 -7.05 -6.22 3.46
C GLU A 40 -6.01 -6.04 4.57
N PRO A 41 -5.20 -4.97 4.53
CA PRO A 41 -4.27 -4.68 5.60
C PRO A 41 -5.00 -4.20 6.85
N GLY A 42 -4.50 -4.58 8.03
CA GLY A 42 -5.00 -4.00 9.29
C GLY A 42 -4.62 -2.52 9.45
N GLY A 43 -5.29 -1.82 10.36
CA GLY A 43 -5.10 -0.37 10.57
C GLY A 43 -3.66 0.09 10.77
N LYS A 44 -2.85 -0.67 11.54
CA LYS A 44 -1.42 -0.37 11.72
C LYS A 44 -0.64 -0.42 10.40
N THR A 45 -0.93 -1.40 9.56
CA THR A 45 -0.30 -1.55 8.24
C THR A 45 -0.75 -0.44 7.29
N MET A 46 -2.05 -0.10 7.29
CA MET A 46 -2.57 1.03 6.50
C MET A 46 -1.89 2.34 6.86
N LEU A 47 -1.76 2.64 8.16
CA LEU A 47 -1.04 3.83 8.65
C LEU A 47 0.44 3.82 8.26
N LYS A 48 1.12 2.66 8.36
CA LYS A 48 2.54 2.53 7.97
C LYS A 48 2.72 2.82 6.48
N ILE A 49 1.87 2.25 5.63
CA ILE A 49 1.88 2.46 4.18
C ILE A 49 1.55 3.92 3.84
N SER A 50 0.53 4.50 4.46
CA SER A 50 0.13 5.91 4.27
C SER A 50 1.28 6.87 4.57
N LYS A 51 1.95 6.71 5.72
CA LYS A 51 3.12 7.52 6.09
C LYS A 51 4.28 7.35 5.10
N TYR A 52 4.55 6.12 4.68
CA TYR A 52 5.61 5.83 3.72
C TYR A 52 5.36 6.46 2.35
N LEU A 53 4.11 6.39 1.86
CA LEU A 53 3.73 6.91 0.55
C LEU A 53 3.43 8.42 0.56
N GLY A 54 3.26 9.04 1.73
CA GLY A 54 2.88 10.44 1.86
C GLY A 54 1.43 10.72 1.40
N VAL A 55 0.57 9.71 1.40
CA VAL A 55 -0.83 9.81 0.94
C VAL A 55 -1.77 9.35 2.06
N PRO A 56 -2.86 10.08 2.36
CA PRO A 56 -3.85 9.67 3.36
C PRO A 56 -4.39 8.25 3.15
N ALA A 57 -4.62 7.52 4.23
CA ALA A 57 -5.09 6.12 4.17
C ALA A 57 -6.47 6.01 3.50
N GLU A 58 -7.31 7.02 3.67
CA GLU A 58 -8.64 7.16 3.07
C GLU A 58 -8.59 7.21 1.55
N ILE A 59 -7.49 7.71 0.97
CA ILE A 59 -7.27 7.73 -0.48
C ILE A 59 -6.73 6.37 -0.93
N LEU A 60 -5.76 5.81 -0.20
CA LEU A 60 -5.07 4.57 -0.56
C LEU A 60 -5.95 3.31 -0.41
N PHE A 61 -6.87 3.34 0.54
CA PHE A 61 -7.72 2.22 0.97
C PHE A 61 -9.20 2.65 1.02
N LYS A 62 -9.64 3.46 0.06
CA LYS A 62 -11.01 3.97 -0.03
C LYS A 62 -12.07 2.86 0.05
N ASP A 63 -11.72 1.66 -0.38
CA ASP A 63 -12.57 0.46 -0.35
C ASP A 63 -12.77 -0.14 1.04
N LEU A 64 -11.89 0.17 2.00
CA LEU A 64 -11.90 -0.39 3.35
C LEU A 64 -12.35 0.61 4.43
N LEU A 65 -12.37 1.90 4.09
CA LEU A 65 -12.66 2.99 5.02
C LEU A 65 -13.93 3.77 4.64
N SER A 66 -14.63 3.32 3.60
CA SER A 66 -15.94 3.84 3.16
C SER A 66 -17.11 3.24 3.93
#